data_AF-A0AA85KAB4-F1
#
_entry.id   AF-A0AA85KAB4-F1
#
_cell.length_a   1.000
_cell.length_b   1.000
_cell.length_c   1.000
_cell.angle_alpha   90.00
_cell.angle_beta   90.00
_cell.angle_gamma   90.00
#
_symmetry.space_group_name_H-M   'P 1'
#
loop_
_entity.id
_entity.type
_entity.pdbx_description
1 polymer ?
#
loop_
_entity_poly.entity_id
_entity_poly.type
_entity_poly.pdbx_seq_one_letter_code
_entity_poly.pdbx_strand_id
1 'polypeptide(L)'
;MFVGEVSEDRGESHISEISKPEEDWNLGPHLSSKDISELRDYEDDELKTGVELKKREELMEQYTQSVNELKAARELNLQLQTKLAEYFRRKKADASDQQSITTTSGGSVVDTGVDYEQRYTRYISSLVDLHQWYEEMKISYSKQIDELRDMCDRKQKEVDEAYNEFMNFKYNIGKKALHSQTGKPINPKELSAVFDAEKKKEALVREVRLENIKLKNEVLKVEALLKSKEELSEGLHLIDFEQLKIENQTYNEKIDERNEELSKLRRKISNTVQIMTHIKEKLQAVQNDNAKQKKKLDEADEELTLNRDRLTKMKQTRELLRAENARLRRSCGLLGKNALLLNYEDSYDSVLHKRQSLEETKQLTANYQLKTQNLAQKIRNVQNNKTGF
;
A
#
# COMPACT_ATOMS: atom_id res chain seq x y z
N MET A 1 52.77 24.95 -1.10
CA MET A 1 54.08 25.54 -0.80
C MET A 1 55.14 24.49 -1.03
N PHE A 2 55.83 24.55 -2.16
CA PHE A 2 57.24 24.16 -2.28
C PHE A 2 57.76 25.01 -3.44
N VAL A 3 58.64 25.94 -3.09
CA VAL A 3 59.22 26.96 -3.97
C VAL A 3 60.52 26.37 -4.52
N GLY A 4 60.69 26.41 -5.83
CA GLY A 4 61.94 26.10 -6.49
C GLY A 4 62.85 27.32 -6.53
N GLU A 5 64.16 27.08 -6.55
CA GLU A 5 65.15 28.08 -6.94
C GLU A 5 66.06 27.48 -8.01
N VAL A 6 66.16 28.22 -9.11
CA VAL A 6 67.04 28.06 -10.26
C VAL A 6 68.26 28.94 -10.01
N SER A 7 69.45 28.52 -10.43
CA SER A 7 70.57 29.44 -10.65
C SER A 7 71.44 28.95 -11.81
N GLU A 8 71.38 29.69 -12.91
CA GLU A 8 72.39 29.79 -13.96
C GLU A 8 73.66 30.45 -13.40
N ASP A 9 74.87 30.15 -13.90
CA ASP A 9 75.45 30.89 -15.04
C ASP A 9 76.99 30.71 -15.19
N ARG A 10 77.40 30.73 -16.47
CA ARG A 10 78.61 31.36 -17.10
C ARG A 10 80.06 30.89 -16.93
N GLY A 11 80.70 30.72 -18.11
CA GLY A 11 82.00 31.31 -18.50
C GLY A 11 83.14 30.31 -18.73
N GLU A 12 83.48 29.93 -19.97
CA GLU A 12 84.52 30.52 -20.87
C GLU A 12 85.96 30.49 -20.27
N SER A 13 87.07 30.19 -20.94
CA SER A 13 87.48 29.78 -22.30
C SER A 13 89.01 29.50 -22.23
N HIS A 14 89.59 28.70 -23.13
CA HIS A 14 90.91 29.01 -23.72
C HIS A 14 91.31 28.01 -24.83
N ILE A 15 91.73 28.59 -25.95
CA ILE A 15 92.21 27.97 -27.18
C ILE A 15 93.74 28.14 -27.24
N SER A 16 94.46 27.09 -27.65
CA SER A 16 95.79 27.11 -28.31
C SER A 16 96.08 25.65 -28.73
N GLU A 17 96.66 25.28 -29.86
CA GLU A 17 97.28 25.93 -31.02
C GLU A 17 97.43 24.78 -32.05
N ILE A 18 97.29 25.07 -33.35
CA ILE A 18 97.54 24.13 -34.45
C ILE A 18 98.88 24.49 -35.09
N SER A 19 99.79 23.52 -35.19
CA SER A 19 100.96 23.54 -36.07
C SER A 19 100.76 22.56 -37.24
N LYS A 20 100.98 23.03 -38.46
CA LYS A 20 101.06 22.28 -39.74
C LYS A 20 102.55 22.07 -40.12
N PRO A 21 102.89 21.52 -41.30
CA PRO A 21 102.67 20.17 -41.86
C PRO A 21 103.99 19.59 -42.43
N GLU A 22 104.08 18.30 -42.82
CA GLU A 22 105.01 17.87 -43.89
C GLU A 22 104.43 16.69 -44.69
N GLU A 23 104.66 16.77 -46.00
CA GLU A 23 104.21 15.89 -47.09
C GLU A 23 105.07 14.62 -47.19
N ASP A 24 104.50 13.49 -47.62
CA ASP A 24 105.15 12.69 -48.67
C ASP A 24 104.17 11.77 -49.42
N TRP A 25 104.51 11.51 -50.68
CA TRP A 25 103.64 11.09 -51.77
C TRP A 25 103.41 9.57 -51.88
N ASN A 26 102.20 9.22 -52.35
CA ASN A 26 101.91 8.31 -53.48
C ASN A 26 101.07 7.04 -53.20
N LEU A 27 100.15 6.77 -54.15
CA LEU A 27 99.34 5.56 -54.44
C LEU A 27 97.96 5.43 -53.74
N GLY A 28 96.87 5.64 -54.50
CA GLY A 28 95.52 5.14 -54.15
C GLY A 28 95.33 3.67 -54.58
N PRO A 29 94.11 3.08 -54.54
CA PRO A 29 92.90 3.41 -53.77
C PRO A 29 92.44 2.21 -52.89
N HIS A 30 92.08 2.41 -51.62
CA HIS A 30 91.33 1.38 -50.89
C HIS A 30 90.50 2.01 -49.76
N LEU A 31 89.17 1.95 -49.90
CA LEU A 31 88.23 2.22 -48.81
C LEU A 31 88.53 1.27 -47.65
N SER A 32 88.90 1.83 -46.51
CA SER A 32 89.19 1.10 -45.28
C SER A 32 87.89 0.73 -44.58
N SER A 33 87.78 -0.51 -44.12
CA SER A 33 86.66 -1.04 -43.32
C SER A 33 86.43 -0.29 -42.00
N LYS A 34 87.33 0.61 -41.61
CA LYS A 34 87.22 1.42 -40.39
C LYS A 34 86.26 2.61 -40.55
N ASP A 35 86.23 3.23 -41.72
CA ASP A 35 85.40 4.43 -41.95
C ASP A 35 83.90 4.09 -42.08
N ILE A 36 83.58 2.86 -42.49
CA ILE A 36 82.21 2.32 -42.51
C ILE A 36 81.75 1.90 -41.10
N SER A 37 82.68 1.52 -40.20
CA SER A 37 82.34 1.19 -38.82
C SER A 37 82.00 2.45 -38.02
N GLU A 38 82.80 3.52 -38.16
CA GLU A 38 82.56 4.75 -37.41
C GLU A 38 81.26 5.45 -37.85
N LEU A 39 80.95 5.52 -39.15
CA LEU A 39 79.66 6.05 -39.64
C LEU A 39 78.45 5.19 -39.21
N ARG A 40 78.62 3.87 -39.11
CA ARG A 40 77.57 2.95 -38.65
C ARG A 40 77.34 3.04 -37.14
N ASP A 41 78.40 3.30 -36.37
CA ASP A 41 78.32 3.51 -34.92
C ASP A 41 77.67 4.87 -34.58
N TYR A 42 77.86 5.92 -35.40
CA TYR A 42 77.12 7.19 -35.26
C TYR A 42 75.64 7.09 -35.66
N GLU A 43 75.30 6.37 -36.73
CA GLU A 43 73.90 6.12 -37.12
C GLU A 43 73.17 5.23 -36.09
N ASP A 44 73.83 4.22 -35.50
CA ASP A 44 73.26 3.36 -34.46
C ASP A 44 73.05 4.11 -33.12
N ASP A 45 73.89 5.10 -32.77
CA ASP A 45 73.69 5.94 -31.57
C ASP A 45 72.61 7.02 -31.78
N GLU A 46 72.45 7.59 -32.98
CA GLU A 46 71.29 8.45 -33.31
C GLU A 46 69.96 7.66 -33.31
N LEU A 47 69.99 6.41 -33.79
CA LEU A 47 68.83 5.52 -33.74
C LEU A 47 68.48 5.09 -32.31
N LYS A 48 69.47 4.78 -31.46
CA LYS A 48 69.24 4.46 -30.03
C LYS A 48 68.69 5.64 -29.25
N THR A 49 69.27 6.83 -29.44
CA THR A 49 68.77 8.06 -28.79
C THR A 49 67.36 8.42 -29.27
N GLY A 50 67.05 8.21 -30.55
CA GLY A 50 65.68 8.35 -31.09
C GLY A 50 64.67 7.35 -30.51
N VAL A 51 65.08 6.09 -30.28
CA VAL A 51 64.24 5.07 -29.65
C VAL A 51 64.01 5.36 -28.16
N GLU A 52 65.03 5.82 -27.45
CA GLU A 52 64.90 6.25 -26.04
C GLU A 52 64.01 7.49 -25.90
N LEU A 53 64.10 8.44 -26.83
CA LEU A 53 63.21 9.60 -26.89
C LEU A 53 61.75 9.20 -27.11
N LYS A 54 61.47 8.28 -28.04
CA LYS A 54 60.12 7.74 -28.25
C LYS A 54 59.58 7.02 -27.02
N LYS A 55 60.41 6.21 -26.36
CA LYS A 55 60.01 5.52 -25.12
C LYS A 55 59.74 6.49 -23.97
N ARG A 56 60.51 7.58 -23.88
CA ARG A 56 60.27 8.67 -22.94
C ARG A 56 58.97 9.41 -23.26
N GLU A 57 58.68 9.64 -24.53
CA GLU A 57 57.44 10.27 -24.98
C GLU A 57 56.21 9.41 -24.67
N GLU A 58 56.28 8.09 -24.93
CA GLU A 58 55.23 7.12 -24.55
C GLU A 58 55.00 7.06 -23.03
N LEU A 59 56.08 7.08 -22.23
CA LEU A 59 55.99 7.13 -20.75
C LEU A 59 55.37 8.44 -20.26
N MET A 60 55.71 9.57 -20.89
CA MET A 60 55.11 10.86 -20.58
C MET A 60 53.63 10.89 -20.96
N GLU A 61 53.26 10.30 -22.10
CA GLU A 61 51.87 10.18 -22.53
C GLU A 61 51.06 9.32 -21.54
N GLN A 62 51.57 8.15 -21.14
CA GLN A 62 50.95 7.30 -20.11
C GLN A 62 50.82 8.01 -18.75
N TYR A 63 51.83 8.80 -18.37
CA TYR A 63 51.77 9.61 -17.15
C TYR A 63 50.68 10.70 -17.26
N THR A 64 50.61 11.41 -18.38
CA THR A 64 49.57 12.44 -18.60
C THR A 64 48.17 11.83 -18.63
N GLN A 65 48.00 10.65 -19.24
CA GLN A 65 46.75 9.91 -19.25
C GLN A 65 46.34 9.51 -17.83
N SER A 66 47.25 8.93 -17.05
CA SER A 66 47.02 8.55 -15.65
C SER A 66 46.65 9.76 -14.78
N VAL A 67 47.31 10.91 -14.99
CA VAL A 67 47.00 12.16 -14.29
C VAL A 67 45.61 12.69 -14.67
N ASN A 68 45.21 12.57 -15.94
CA ASN A 68 43.89 12.98 -16.41
C ASN A 68 42.77 12.07 -15.87
N GLU A 69 43.00 10.76 -15.83
CA GLU A 69 42.09 9.79 -15.20
C GLU A 69 41.92 10.09 -13.70
N LEU A 70 43.02 10.41 -13.01
CA LEU A 70 42.99 10.79 -11.61
C LEU A 70 42.26 12.12 -11.36
N LYS A 71 42.42 13.11 -12.26
CA LYS A 71 41.64 14.36 -12.23
C LYS A 71 40.16 14.08 -12.46
N ALA A 72 39.79 13.28 -13.45
CA ALA A 72 38.40 12.92 -13.74
C ALA A 72 37.75 12.17 -12.57
N ALA A 73 38.46 11.22 -11.94
CA ALA A 73 38.00 10.52 -10.76
C ALA A 73 37.79 11.47 -9.56
N ARG A 74 38.68 12.45 -9.36
CA ARG A 74 38.53 13.49 -8.33
C ARG A 74 37.33 14.40 -8.60
N GLU A 75 37.14 14.83 -9.84
CA GLU A 75 35.99 15.66 -10.26
C GLU A 75 34.67 14.92 -10.01
N LEU A 76 34.60 13.64 -10.41
CA LEU A 76 33.43 12.79 -10.17
C LEU A 76 33.17 12.60 -8.67
N ASN A 77 34.22 12.37 -7.89
CA ASN A 77 34.10 12.23 -6.43
C ASN A 77 33.54 13.53 -5.80
N LEU A 78 34.05 14.70 -6.22
CA LEU A 78 33.54 15.99 -5.76
C LEU A 78 32.07 16.22 -6.14
N GLN A 79 31.68 15.85 -7.36
CA GLN A 79 30.28 15.91 -7.81
C GLN A 79 29.38 14.99 -6.98
N LEU A 80 29.82 13.76 -6.69
CA LEU A 80 29.09 12.82 -5.85
C LEU A 80 28.97 13.32 -4.41
N GLN A 81 30.05 13.88 -3.84
CA GLN A 81 30.01 14.49 -2.51
C GLN A 81 29.05 15.69 -2.47
N THR A 82 29.01 16.52 -3.51
CA THR A 82 28.07 17.66 -3.62
C THR A 82 26.63 17.17 -3.71
N LYS A 83 26.34 16.16 -4.55
CA LYS A 83 25.01 15.53 -4.63
C LYS A 83 24.59 14.89 -3.31
N LEU A 84 25.54 14.26 -2.61
CA LEU A 84 25.29 13.64 -1.31
C LEU A 84 24.99 14.71 -0.24
N ALA A 85 25.74 15.81 -0.23
CA ALA A 85 25.49 16.95 0.65
C ALA A 85 24.12 17.59 0.36
N GLU A 86 23.73 17.75 -0.90
CA GLU A 86 22.40 18.20 -1.29
C GLU A 86 21.30 17.23 -0.86
N TYR A 87 21.49 15.92 -1.07
CA TYR A 87 20.56 14.90 -0.62
C TYR A 87 20.36 14.94 0.90
N PHE A 88 21.45 15.06 1.67
CA PHE A 88 21.36 15.21 3.12
C PHE A 88 20.73 16.54 3.56
N ARG A 89 20.98 17.65 2.85
CA ARG A 89 20.29 18.94 3.10
C ARG A 89 18.78 18.82 2.83
N ARG A 90 18.39 18.17 1.73
CA ARG A 90 16.99 17.95 1.34
C ARG A 90 16.28 17.02 2.33
N LYS A 91 16.92 15.91 2.68
CA LYS A 91 16.43 14.98 3.71
C LYS A 91 16.30 15.64 5.08
N LYS A 92 17.21 16.58 5.43
CA LYS A 92 17.11 17.38 6.66
C LYS A 92 15.96 18.38 6.61
N ALA A 93 15.69 18.99 5.46
CA ALA A 93 14.52 19.86 5.27
C ALA A 93 13.20 19.06 5.37
N ASP A 94 13.12 17.92 4.69
CA ASP A 94 11.96 17.00 4.73
C ASP A 94 11.70 16.45 6.15
N ALA A 95 12.78 16.14 6.88
CA ALA A 95 12.68 15.73 8.29
C ALA A 95 12.23 16.90 9.20
N SER A 96 12.64 18.15 8.91
CA SER A 96 12.20 19.32 9.67
C SER A 96 10.71 19.65 9.42
N ASP A 97 10.20 19.41 8.20
CA ASP A 97 8.78 19.58 7.87
C ASP A 97 7.89 18.51 8.52
N GLN A 98 8.39 17.28 8.68
CA GLN A 98 7.69 16.23 9.45
C GLN A 98 7.75 16.46 10.97
N GLN A 99 8.78 17.16 11.46
CA GLN A 99 9.01 17.38 12.90
C GLN A 99 8.33 18.66 13.43
N SER A 100 7.94 19.59 12.55
CA SER A 100 7.09 20.74 12.91
C SER A 100 5.63 20.37 13.22
N ILE A 101 5.17 19.20 12.75
CA ILE A 101 3.86 18.62 13.07
C ILE A 101 3.86 17.86 14.42
N THR A 102 5.04 17.50 14.96
CA THR A 102 5.15 16.56 16.09
C THR A 102 5.91 17.07 17.33
N THR A 103 6.27 18.35 17.42
CA THR A 103 7.04 18.87 18.56
C THR A 103 6.40 20.06 19.29
N THR A 104 5.36 19.78 20.08
CA THR A 104 4.98 20.58 21.27
C THR A 104 5.55 20.02 22.58
N SER A 105 6.64 19.26 22.53
CA SER A 105 7.29 18.75 23.75
C SER A 105 8.80 18.82 23.63
N GLY A 106 9.41 19.67 24.46
CA GLY A 106 10.83 19.93 24.50
C GLY A 106 11.66 18.67 24.68
N GLY A 107 12.62 18.49 23.77
CA GLY A 107 13.67 17.48 23.82
C GLY A 107 14.83 17.96 22.97
N SER A 108 16.02 17.97 23.57
CA SER A 108 17.30 18.49 23.05
C SER A 108 17.61 18.11 21.60
N VAL A 109 17.99 19.11 20.78
CA VAL A 109 18.24 19.04 19.32
C VAL A 109 19.71 18.69 18.99
N VAL A 110 20.49 18.20 19.94
CA VAL A 110 21.92 17.92 19.75
C VAL A 110 22.20 16.47 20.10
N ASP A 111 22.26 15.56 19.11
CA ASP A 111 23.28 14.47 19.08
C ASP A 111 23.23 13.52 17.87
N THR A 112 22.23 13.56 16.98
CA THR A 112 22.12 12.50 15.95
C THR A 112 23.22 12.54 14.89
N GLY A 113 23.76 13.72 14.56
CA GLY A 113 24.86 13.86 13.59
C GLY A 113 26.22 13.39 14.13
N VAL A 114 26.46 13.62 15.42
CA VAL A 114 27.70 13.21 16.11
C VAL A 114 27.71 11.69 16.29
N ASP A 115 26.55 11.05 16.51
CA ASP A 115 26.43 9.59 16.57
C ASP A 115 26.83 8.91 15.24
N TYR A 116 26.42 9.44 14.08
CA TYR A 116 26.83 8.88 12.79
C TYR A 116 28.33 9.04 12.49
N GLU A 117 28.91 10.19 12.85
CA GLU A 117 30.35 10.46 12.65
C GLU A 117 31.21 9.62 13.59
N GLN A 118 30.79 9.46 14.86
CA GLN A 118 31.44 8.56 15.80
C GLN A 118 31.33 7.11 15.37
N ARG A 119 30.17 6.68 14.86
CA ARG A 119 29.97 5.32 14.36
C ARG A 119 30.79 5.05 13.11
N TYR A 120 30.85 6.00 12.17
CA TYR A 120 31.72 5.94 11.01
C TYR A 120 33.19 5.84 11.42
N THR A 121 33.63 6.68 12.36
CA THR A 121 35.01 6.64 12.88
C THR A 121 35.32 5.29 13.52
N ARG A 122 34.42 4.73 14.33
CA ARG A 122 34.58 3.37 14.90
C ARG A 122 34.67 2.29 13.82
N TYR A 123 33.87 2.38 12.75
CA TYR A 123 33.97 1.45 11.63
C TYR A 123 35.29 1.58 10.87
N ILE A 124 35.78 2.80 10.65
CA ILE A 124 37.08 3.03 10.00
C ILE A 124 38.22 2.52 10.88
N SER A 125 38.22 2.80 12.19
CA SER A 125 39.21 2.25 13.12
C SER A 125 39.17 0.72 13.13
N SER A 126 37.99 0.12 13.22
CA SER A 126 37.84 -1.34 13.16
C SER A 126 38.32 -1.92 11.83
N LEU A 127 38.15 -1.22 10.70
CA LEU A 127 38.66 -1.64 9.40
C LEU A 127 40.20 -1.56 9.35
N VAL A 128 40.79 -0.52 9.92
CA VAL A 128 42.25 -0.37 10.02
C VAL A 128 42.83 -1.49 10.88
N ASP A 129 42.23 -1.76 12.05
CA ASP A 129 42.66 -2.84 12.93
C ASP A 129 42.55 -4.21 12.24
N LEU A 130 41.46 -4.44 11.51
CA LEU A 130 41.26 -5.67 10.73
C LEU A 130 42.28 -5.80 9.59
N HIS A 131 42.63 -4.69 8.94
CA HIS A 131 43.62 -4.67 7.87
C HIS A 131 45.02 -4.95 8.42
N GLN A 132 45.39 -4.34 9.55
CA GLN A 132 46.64 -4.61 10.24
C GLN A 132 46.72 -6.08 10.66
N TRP A 133 45.66 -6.61 11.27
CA TRP A 133 45.59 -8.01 11.66
C TRP A 133 45.75 -8.97 10.46
N TYR A 134 45.13 -8.63 9.33
CA TYR A 134 45.28 -9.40 8.09
C TYR A 134 46.73 -9.39 7.59
N GLU A 135 47.41 -8.25 7.61
CA GLU A 135 48.79 -8.16 7.13
C GLU A 135 49.76 -8.89 8.08
N GLU A 136 49.56 -8.79 9.39
CA GLU A 136 50.32 -9.58 10.38
C GLU A 136 50.12 -11.09 10.17
N MET A 137 48.87 -11.51 9.96
CA MET A 137 48.54 -12.91 9.70
C MET A 137 49.16 -13.40 8.38
N LYS A 138 49.15 -12.58 7.33
CA LYS A 138 49.79 -12.87 6.04
C LYS A 138 51.31 -13.01 6.17
N ILE A 139 51.97 -12.10 6.90
CA ILE A 139 53.41 -12.19 7.16
C ILE A 139 53.72 -13.47 7.96
N SER A 140 52.94 -13.78 8.99
CA SER A 140 53.08 -14.99 9.78
C SER A 140 52.94 -16.25 8.92
N TYR A 141 51.91 -16.33 8.08
CA TYR A 141 51.73 -17.48 7.19
C TYR A 141 52.81 -17.58 6.11
N SER A 142 53.27 -16.46 5.55
CA SER A 142 54.39 -16.47 4.61
C SER A 142 55.65 -17.04 5.26
N LYS A 143 55.95 -16.61 6.49
CA LYS A 143 57.10 -17.14 7.24
C LYS A 143 56.97 -18.64 7.51
N GLN A 144 55.80 -19.10 7.92
CA GLN A 144 55.55 -20.54 8.12
C GLN A 144 55.67 -21.35 6.83
N ILE A 145 55.21 -20.80 5.69
CA ILE A 145 55.37 -21.44 4.38
C ILE A 145 56.85 -21.57 4.03
N ASP A 146 57.64 -20.52 4.24
CA ASP A 146 59.07 -20.55 3.93
C ASP A 146 59.83 -21.51 4.86
N GLU A 147 59.50 -21.55 6.16
CA GLU A 147 60.05 -22.54 7.10
C GLU A 147 59.73 -23.98 6.67
N LEU A 148 58.49 -24.24 6.23
CA LEU A 148 58.08 -25.56 5.74
C LEU A 148 58.79 -25.92 4.43
N ARG A 149 59.00 -24.96 3.52
CA ARG A 149 59.78 -25.15 2.28
C ARG A 149 61.22 -25.52 2.59
N ASP A 150 61.88 -24.79 3.48
CA ASP A 150 63.25 -25.07 3.90
C ASP A 150 63.36 -26.45 4.57
N MET A 151 62.35 -26.85 5.36
CA MET A 151 62.27 -28.20 5.91
C MET A 151 62.14 -29.27 4.82
N CYS A 152 61.25 -29.06 3.84
CA CYS A 152 61.07 -29.97 2.72
C CYS A 152 62.35 -30.11 1.89
N ASP A 153 63.04 -29.01 1.58
CA ASP A 153 64.26 -29.02 0.79
C ASP A 153 65.40 -29.75 1.50
N ARG A 154 65.55 -29.55 2.82
CA ARG A 154 66.53 -30.29 3.62
C ARG A 154 66.23 -31.79 3.63
N LYS A 155 64.96 -32.16 3.84
CA LYS A 155 64.55 -33.58 3.83
C LYS A 155 64.71 -34.21 2.45
N GLN A 156 64.45 -33.46 1.38
CA GLN A 156 64.65 -33.93 0.02
C GLN A 156 66.13 -34.21 -0.25
N LYS A 157 67.04 -33.32 0.18
CA LYS A 157 68.49 -33.54 0.08
C LYS A 157 68.94 -34.78 0.85
N GLU A 158 68.50 -34.94 2.10
CA GLU A 158 68.81 -36.14 2.91
C GLU A 158 68.36 -37.43 2.21
N VAL A 159 67.16 -37.42 1.61
CA VAL A 159 66.62 -38.58 0.87
C VAL A 159 67.39 -38.84 -0.41
N ASP A 160 67.76 -37.79 -1.16
CA ASP A 160 68.51 -37.92 -2.41
C ASP A 160 69.93 -38.46 -2.16
N GLU A 161 70.59 -37.99 -1.10
CA GLU A 161 71.89 -38.51 -0.65
C GLU A 161 71.80 -40.00 -0.29
N ALA A 162 70.85 -40.38 0.58
CA ALA A 162 70.64 -41.77 0.97
C ALA A 162 70.27 -42.67 -0.22
N TYR A 163 69.47 -42.15 -1.17
CA TYR A 163 69.10 -42.86 -2.39
C TYR A 163 70.31 -43.08 -3.30
N ASN A 164 71.18 -42.07 -3.46
CA ASN A 164 72.41 -42.20 -4.23
C ASN A 164 73.38 -43.21 -3.60
N GLU A 165 73.54 -43.19 -2.28
CA GLU A 165 74.33 -44.19 -1.55
C GLU A 165 73.79 -45.60 -1.77
N PHE A 166 72.47 -45.79 -1.65
CA PHE A 166 71.82 -47.07 -1.90
C PHE A 166 72.00 -47.54 -3.35
N MET A 167 71.86 -46.64 -4.33
CA MET A 167 72.07 -46.97 -5.74
C MET A 167 73.51 -47.34 -6.04
N ASN A 168 74.48 -46.64 -5.45
CA ASN A 168 75.90 -46.99 -5.54
C ASN A 168 76.18 -48.37 -4.93
N PHE A 169 75.62 -48.67 -3.76
CA PHE A 169 75.71 -49.98 -3.13
C PHE A 169 75.12 -51.08 -4.03
N LYS A 170 73.91 -50.84 -4.56
CA LYS A 170 73.22 -51.77 -5.47
C LYS A 170 74.02 -52.02 -6.75
N TYR A 171 74.60 -50.97 -7.34
CA TYR A 171 75.48 -51.08 -8.51
C TYR A 171 76.75 -51.88 -8.21
N ASN A 172 77.40 -51.62 -7.08
CA ASN A 172 78.62 -52.31 -6.66
C ASN A 172 78.39 -53.81 -6.40
N ILE A 173 77.23 -54.20 -5.85
CA ILE A 173 76.83 -55.59 -5.70
C ILE A 173 76.50 -56.20 -7.07
N GLY A 174 75.70 -55.52 -7.88
CA GLY A 174 75.30 -56.00 -9.21
C GLY A 174 76.51 -56.27 -10.11
N LYS A 175 77.55 -55.43 -10.05
CA LYS A 175 78.79 -55.62 -10.79
C LYS A 175 79.55 -56.90 -10.39
N LYS A 176 79.43 -57.34 -9.14
CA LYS A 176 80.05 -58.57 -8.61
C LYS A 176 79.19 -59.81 -8.84
N ALA A 177 77.94 -59.66 -9.26
CA ALA A 177 77.02 -60.75 -9.46
C ALA A 177 77.34 -61.54 -10.75
N LEU A 178 77.16 -62.86 -10.69
CA LEU A 178 77.37 -63.77 -11.81
C LEU A 178 76.01 -64.18 -12.39
N HIS A 179 75.96 -64.39 -13.70
CA HIS A 179 74.77 -64.84 -14.40
C HIS A 179 74.46 -66.30 -14.06
N SER A 180 73.23 -66.59 -13.62
CA SER A 180 72.85 -67.90 -13.08
C SER A 180 73.00 -69.07 -14.06
N GLN A 181 72.92 -68.82 -15.39
CA GLN A 181 73.00 -69.88 -16.41
C GLN A 181 74.39 -70.05 -17.03
N THR A 182 75.20 -68.99 -17.07
CA THR A 182 76.51 -68.99 -17.74
C THR A 182 77.69 -68.83 -16.79
N GLY A 183 77.45 -68.49 -15.51
CA GLY A 183 78.47 -68.28 -14.49
C GLY A 183 79.40 -67.07 -14.75
N LYS A 184 79.15 -66.30 -15.81
CA LYS A 184 79.94 -65.13 -16.21
C LYS A 184 79.45 -63.87 -15.49
N PRO A 185 80.32 -62.88 -15.22
CA PRO A 185 79.91 -61.61 -14.63
C PRO A 185 78.90 -60.89 -15.54
N ILE A 186 77.91 -60.25 -14.94
CA ILE A 186 76.87 -59.50 -15.66
C ILE A 186 77.53 -58.33 -16.42
N ASN A 187 77.09 -58.11 -17.67
CA ASN A 187 77.58 -57.01 -18.48
C ASN A 187 77.16 -55.66 -17.86
N PRO A 188 78.08 -54.70 -17.64
CA PRO A 188 77.75 -53.40 -17.07
C PRO A 188 76.68 -52.64 -17.86
N LYS A 189 76.59 -52.83 -19.19
CA LYS A 189 75.56 -52.20 -20.02
C LYS A 189 74.16 -52.77 -19.73
N GLU A 190 74.05 -54.08 -19.54
CA GLU A 190 72.79 -54.74 -19.20
C GLU A 190 72.34 -54.35 -17.80
N LEU A 191 73.28 -54.27 -16.86
CA LEU A 191 73.01 -53.81 -15.49
C LEU A 191 72.49 -52.36 -15.46
N SER A 192 73.10 -51.45 -16.24
CA SER A 192 72.62 -50.07 -16.38
C SER A 192 71.21 -50.01 -16.96
N ALA A 193 70.92 -50.80 -17.99
CA ALA A 193 69.59 -50.83 -18.62
C ALA A 193 68.49 -51.29 -17.65
N VAL A 194 68.80 -52.25 -16.76
CA VAL A 194 67.87 -52.69 -15.71
C VAL A 194 67.62 -51.58 -14.69
N PHE A 195 68.67 -50.88 -14.25
CA PHE A 195 68.50 -49.74 -13.32
C PHE A 195 67.75 -48.57 -13.94
N ASP A 196 67.97 -48.27 -15.22
CA ASP A 196 67.20 -47.24 -15.93
C ASP A 196 65.73 -47.63 -16.06
N ALA A 197 65.43 -48.90 -16.33
CA ALA A 197 64.06 -49.41 -16.38
C ALA A 197 63.38 -49.37 -15.00
N GLU A 198 64.10 -49.73 -13.94
CA GLU A 198 63.63 -49.64 -12.56
C GLU A 198 63.37 -48.19 -12.15
N LYS A 199 64.29 -47.27 -12.46
CA LYS A 199 64.14 -45.83 -12.19
C LYS A 199 62.90 -45.25 -12.87
N LYS A 200 62.63 -45.65 -14.13
CA LYS A 200 61.41 -45.27 -14.85
C LYS A 200 60.16 -45.81 -14.16
N LYS A 201 60.15 -47.07 -13.73
CA LYS A 201 59.01 -47.65 -12.99
C LYS A 201 58.80 -46.99 -11.63
N GLU A 202 59.87 -46.71 -10.90
CA GLU A 202 59.80 -46.03 -9.60
C GLU A 202 59.23 -44.62 -9.74
N ALA A 203 59.57 -43.90 -10.81
CA ALA A 203 58.97 -42.59 -11.11
C ALA A 203 57.44 -42.69 -11.30
N LEU A 204 56.97 -43.68 -12.06
CA LEU A 204 55.53 -43.94 -12.23
C LEU A 204 54.84 -44.29 -10.90
N VAL A 205 55.46 -45.16 -10.09
CA VAL A 205 54.93 -45.52 -8.78
C VAL A 205 54.84 -44.29 -7.86
N ARG A 206 55.85 -43.41 -7.89
CA ARG A 206 55.85 -42.17 -7.11
C ARG A 206 54.71 -41.24 -7.53
N GLU A 207 54.49 -41.09 -8.83
CA GLU A 207 53.40 -40.28 -9.38
C GLU A 207 52.02 -40.79 -8.92
N VAL A 208 51.75 -42.09 -9.09
CA VAL A 208 50.48 -42.70 -8.66
C VAL A 208 50.30 -42.64 -7.14
N ARG A 209 51.37 -42.82 -6.36
CA ARG A 209 51.29 -42.67 -4.89
C ARG A 209 50.95 -41.24 -4.48
N LEU A 210 51.54 -40.25 -5.13
CA LEU A 210 51.27 -38.84 -4.86
C LEU A 210 49.83 -38.49 -5.22
N GLU A 211 49.31 -39.00 -6.35
CA GLU A 211 47.90 -38.88 -6.72
C GLU A 211 46.97 -39.54 -5.69
N ASN A 212 47.29 -40.76 -5.22
CA ASN A 212 46.51 -41.44 -4.19
C ASN A 212 46.43 -40.63 -2.88
N ILE A 213 47.55 -40.04 -2.46
CA ILE A 213 47.59 -39.18 -1.27
C ILE A 213 46.74 -37.93 -1.48
N LYS A 214 46.82 -37.28 -2.65
CA LYS A 214 45.99 -36.12 -3.00
C LYS A 214 44.50 -36.46 -2.91
N LEU A 215 44.08 -37.56 -3.55
CA LEU A 215 42.68 -38.00 -3.56
C LEU A 215 42.19 -38.35 -2.16
N LYS A 216 43.00 -39.02 -1.33
CA LYS A 216 42.65 -39.29 0.07
C LYS A 216 42.42 -38.01 0.87
N ASN A 217 43.30 -37.02 0.72
CA ASN A 217 43.16 -35.74 1.40
C ASN A 217 41.91 -34.97 0.91
N GLU A 218 41.60 -35.06 -0.39
CA GLU A 218 40.39 -34.46 -0.96
C GLU A 218 39.12 -35.12 -0.42
N VAL A 219 39.08 -36.46 -0.34
CA VAL A 219 37.97 -37.21 0.28
C VAL A 219 37.78 -36.76 1.72
N LEU A 220 38.85 -36.75 2.53
CA LEU A 220 38.77 -36.30 3.93
C LEU A 220 38.25 -34.86 4.06
N LYS A 221 38.67 -33.97 3.15
CA LYS A 221 38.19 -32.59 3.12
C LYS A 221 36.71 -32.50 2.78
N VAL A 222 36.25 -33.25 1.78
CA VAL A 222 34.85 -33.29 1.37
C VAL A 222 33.97 -33.91 2.46
N GLU A 223 34.43 -34.98 3.10
CA GLU A 223 33.75 -35.61 4.24
C GLU A 223 33.63 -34.65 5.43
N ALA A 224 34.69 -33.91 5.77
CA ALA A 224 34.65 -32.90 6.82
C ALA A 224 33.67 -31.76 6.49
N LEU A 225 33.64 -31.30 5.24
CA LEU A 225 32.67 -30.30 4.78
C LEU A 225 31.24 -30.82 4.86
N LEU A 226 31.00 -32.06 4.42
CA LEU A 226 29.69 -32.70 4.49
C LEU A 226 29.21 -32.78 5.94
N LYS A 227 30.05 -33.29 6.83
CA LYS A 227 29.76 -33.40 8.26
C LYS A 227 29.43 -32.04 8.89
N SER A 228 30.19 -30.99 8.57
CA SER A 228 29.91 -29.64 9.06
C SER A 228 28.55 -29.10 8.59
N LYS A 229 28.11 -29.46 7.38
CA LYS A 229 26.81 -29.08 6.84
C LYS A 229 25.67 -29.89 7.47
N GLU A 230 25.89 -31.16 7.74
CA GLU A 230 24.93 -32.04 8.44
C GLU A 230 24.72 -31.57 9.88
N GLU A 231 25.79 -31.29 10.63
CA GLU A 231 25.71 -30.82 12.03
C GLU A 231 24.99 -29.47 12.15
N LEU A 232 25.16 -28.55 11.18
CA LEU A 232 24.42 -27.28 11.15
C LEU A 232 22.92 -27.48 10.84
N SER A 233 22.59 -28.55 10.11
CA SER A 233 21.23 -28.80 9.61
C SER A 233 20.36 -29.62 10.55
N GLU A 234 20.92 -30.46 11.42
CA GLU A 234 20.17 -31.51 12.11
C GLU A 234 19.29 -31.00 13.27
N GLY A 235 19.68 -29.90 13.93
CA GLY A 235 18.95 -29.36 15.09
C GLY A 235 18.13 -28.10 14.81
N LEU A 236 18.75 -27.08 14.20
CA LEU A 236 18.14 -25.76 14.06
C LEU A 236 16.98 -25.77 13.05
N HIS A 237 17.21 -26.34 11.86
CA HIS A 237 16.19 -26.36 10.82
C HIS A 237 14.99 -27.25 11.14
N LEU A 238 15.18 -28.33 11.92
CA LEU A 238 14.08 -29.19 12.31
C LEU A 238 13.18 -28.51 13.36
N ILE A 239 13.77 -27.79 14.32
CA ILE A 239 13.00 -27.02 15.30
C ILE A 239 12.24 -25.88 14.61
N ASP A 240 12.89 -25.12 13.73
CA ASP A 240 12.24 -24.05 12.98
C ASP A 240 11.10 -24.58 12.09
N PHE A 241 11.31 -25.73 11.45
CA PHE A 241 10.27 -26.38 10.63
C PHE A 241 9.09 -26.85 11.48
N GLU A 242 9.33 -27.49 12.63
CA GLU A 242 8.26 -27.93 13.52
C GLU A 242 7.53 -26.74 14.15
N GLN A 243 8.24 -25.65 14.47
CA GLN A 243 7.65 -24.39 14.90
C GLN A 243 6.73 -23.80 13.83
N LEU A 244 7.18 -23.72 12.58
CA LEU A 244 6.38 -23.23 11.46
C LEU A 244 5.11 -24.08 11.25
N LYS A 245 5.21 -25.39 11.48
CA LYS A 245 4.08 -26.32 11.41
C LYS A 245 3.08 -26.10 12.54
N ILE A 246 3.55 -25.89 13.78
CA ILE A 246 2.70 -25.53 14.92
C ILE A 246 1.98 -24.20 14.66
N GLU A 247 2.70 -23.19 14.17
CA GLU A 247 2.13 -21.88 13.83
C GLU A 247 1.08 -21.99 12.72
N ASN A 248 1.38 -22.72 11.64
CA ASN A 248 0.44 -22.95 10.55
C ASN A 248 -0.85 -23.63 11.04
N GLN A 249 -0.70 -24.66 11.88
CA GLN A 249 -1.85 -25.33 12.50
C GLN A 249 -2.67 -24.36 13.36
N THR A 250 -2.01 -23.57 14.21
CA THR A 250 -2.66 -22.58 15.07
C THR A 250 -3.41 -21.52 14.26
N TYR A 251 -2.84 -21.06 13.13
CA TYR A 251 -3.52 -20.12 12.24
C TYR A 251 -4.72 -20.75 11.53
N ASN A 252 -4.63 -22.01 11.11
CA ASN A 252 -5.77 -22.72 10.52
C ASN A 252 -6.92 -22.87 11.53
N GLU A 253 -6.62 -23.25 12.77
CA GLU A 253 -7.61 -23.31 13.86
C GLU A 253 -8.28 -21.94 14.06
N LYS A 254 -7.49 -20.85 14.02
CA LYS A 254 -8.03 -19.49 14.12
C LYS A 254 -8.93 -19.10 12.95
N ILE A 255 -8.55 -19.50 11.73
CA ILE A 255 -9.37 -19.28 10.54
C ILE A 255 -10.71 -20.02 10.67
N ASP A 256 -10.70 -21.25 11.16
CA ASP A 256 -11.91 -22.04 11.37
C ASP A 256 -12.83 -21.45 12.44
N GLU A 257 -12.27 -21.01 13.58
CA GLU A 257 -13.04 -20.26 14.59
C GLU A 257 -13.72 -19.02 14.01
N ARG A 258 -12.97 -18.22 13.23
CA ARG A 258 -13.50 -17.00 12.59
C ARG A 258 -14.56 -17.34 11.54
N ASN A 259 -14.38 -18.42 10.78
CA ASN A 259 -15.37 -18.89 9.80
C ASN A 259 -16.67 -19.34 10.48
N GLU A 260 -16.58 -19.98 11.65
CA GLU A 260 -17.75 -20.38 12.42
C GLU A 260 -18.48 -19.15 12.99
N GLU A 261 -17.74 -18.17 13.52
CA GLU A 261 -18.29 -16.88 13.97
C GLU A 261 -18.98 -16.13 12.83
N LEU A 262 -18.35 -16.04 11.66
CA LEU A 262 -18.95 -15.44 10.45
C LEU A 262 -20.24 -16.17 10.06
N SER A 263 -20.26 -17.50 10.13
CA SER A 263 -21.45 -18.30 9.86
C SER A 263 -22.56 -18.04 10.87
N LYS A 264 -22.24 -17.88 12.17
CA LYS A 264 -23.18 -17.48 13.22
C LYS A 264 -23.75 -16.09 12.95
N LEU A 265 -22.93 -15.12 12.55
CA LEU A 265 -23.36 -13.77 12.20
C LEU A 265 -24.27 -13.75 10.97
N ARG A 266 -23.93 -14.49 9.90
CA ARG A 266 -24.78 -14.63 8.72
C ARG A 266 -26.16 -15.18 9.06
N ARG A 267 -26.25 -16.19 9.93
CA ARG A 267 -27.53 -16.70 10.43
C ARG A 267 -28.32 -15.65 11.21
N LYS A 268 -27.67 -14.89 12.09
CA LYS A 268 -28.31 -13.78 12.81
C LYS A 268 -28.87 -12.74 11.84
N ILE A 269 -28.09 -12.31 10.84
CA ILE A 269 -28.54 -11.37 9.81
C ILE A 269 -29.77 -11.91 9.07
N SER A 270 -29.73 -13.16 8.61
CA SER A 270 -30.86 -13.80 7.92
C SER A 270 -32.13 -13.79 8.78
N ASN A 271 -32.02 -14.18 10.06
CA ASN A 271 -33.15 -14.16 11.00
C ASN A 271 -33.68 -12.74 11.23
N THR A 272 -32.78 -11.76 11.40
CA THR A 272 -33.19 -10.35 11.59
C THR A 272 -33.89 -9.81 10.35
N VAL A 273 -33.42 -10.13 9.14
CA VAL A 273 -34.08 -9.75 7.89
C VAL A 273 -35.47 -10.36 7.81
N GLN A 274 -35.63 -11.65 8.15
CA GLN A 274 -36.94 -12.30 8.17
C GLN A 274 -37.90 -11.62 9.18
N ILE A 275 -37.43 -11.33 10.40
CA ILE A 275 -38.21 -10.61 11.42
C ILE A 275 -38.60 -9.22 10.90
N MET A 276 -37.68 -8.50 10.29
CA MET A 276 -37.92 -7.16 9.73
C MET A 276 -38.97 -7.22 8.62
N THR A 277 -38.94 -8.23 7.76
CA THR A 277 -39.96 -8.47 6.73
C THR A 277 -41.33 -8.68 7.35
N HIS A 278 -41.46 -9.55 8.35
CA HIS A 278 -42.73 -9.77 9.05
C HIS A 278 -43.25 -8.50 9.75
N ILE A 279 -42.37 -7.69 10.35
CA ILE A 279 -42.75 -6.42 10.97
C ILE A 279 -43.23 -5.44 9.90
N LYS A 280 -42.54 -5.36 8.76
CA LYS A 280 -42.92 -4.50 7.63
C LYS A 280 -44.30 -4.88 7.07
N GLU A 281 -44.57 -6.17 6.91
CA GLU A 281 -45.88 -6.69 6.47
C GLU A 281 -46.99 -6.31 7.47
N LYS A 282 -46.76 -6.53 8.77
CA LYS A 282 -47.71 -6.15 9.82
C LYS A 282 -47.96 -4.64 9.85
N LEU A 283 -46.90 -3.84 9.73
CA LEU A 283 -47.01 -2.38 9.67
C LEU A 283 -47.85 -1.94 8.48
N GLN A 284 -47.61 -2.51 7.29
CA GLN A 284 -48.38 -2.20 6.09
C GLN A 284 -49.85 -2.57 6.26
N ALA A 285 -50.16 -3.71 6.87
CA ALA A 285 -51.53 -4.11 7.16
C ALA A 285 -52.23 -3.11 8.11
N VAL A 286 -51.57 -2.73 9.21
CA VAL A 286 -52.10 -1.75 10.17
C VAL A 286 -52.29 -0.38 9.53
N GLN A 287 -51.35 0.07 8.68
CA GLN A 287 -51.49 1.32 7.94
C GLN A 287 -52.68 1.31 6.99
N ASN A 288 -52.88 0.21 6.26
CA ASN A 288 -54.03 0.04 5.38
C ASN A 288 -55.35 0.06 6.17
N ASP A 289 -55.41 -0.58 7.34
CA ASP A 289 -56.61 -0.58 8.17
C ASP A 289 -56.86 0.79 8.81
N ASN A 290 -55.80 1.50 9.23
CA ASN A 290 -55.91 2.87 9.70
C ASN A 290 -56.47 3.79 8.60
N ALA A 291 -55.98 3.67 7.36
CA ALA A 291 -56.51 4.42 6.22
C ALA A 291 -58.00 4.14 5.97
N LYS A 292 -58.44 2.87 6.08
CA LYS A 292 -59.87 2.51 5.99
C LYS A 292 -60.69 3.12 7.11
N GLN A 293 -60.19 3.08 8.35
CA GLN A 293 -60.89 3.67 9.50
C GLN A 293 -60.98 5.19 9.39
N LYS A 294 -59.92 5.85 8.92
CA LYS A 294 -59.92 7.27 8.64
C LYS A 294 -60.99 7.63 7.59
N LYS A 295 -61.09 6.86 6.50
CA LYS A 295 -62.14 7.06 5.51
C LYS A 295 -63.55 6.93 6.11
N LYS A 296 -63.78 5.92 6.96
CA LYS A 296 -65.07 5.76 7.67
C LYS A 296 -65.38 6.93 8.61
N LEU A 297 -64.35 7.46 9.27
CA LEU A 297 -64.48 8.64 10.12
C LEU A 297 -64.87 9.87 9.29
N ASP A 298 -64.19 10.09 8.16
CA ASP A 298 -64.48 11.19 7.24
C ASP A 298 -65.92 11.08 6.70
N GLU A 299 -66.36 9.88 6.27
CA GLU A 299 -67.75 9.61 5.84
C GLU A 299 -68.78 9.91 6.96
N ALA A 300 -68.48 9.52 8.20
CA ALA A 300 -69.35 9.78 9.33
C ALA A 300 -69.40 11.28 9.71
N ASP A 301 -68.27 11.99 9.61
CA ASP A 301 -68.20 13.44 9.83
C ASP A 301 -68.99 14.19 8.74
N GLU A 302 -68.89 13.78 7.48
CA GLU A 302 -69.72 14.30 6.38
C GLU A 302 -71.22 14.09 6.66
N GLU A 303 -71.63 12.88 7.02
CA GLU A 303 -73.02 12.58 7.36
C GLU A 303 -73.50 13.44 8.55
N LEU A 304 -72.64 13.61 9.56
CA LEU A 304 -72.93 14.41 10.74
C LEU A 304 -73.10 15.89 10.39
N THR A 305 -72.25 16.44 9.51
CA THR A 305 -72.39 17.83 9.03
C THR A 305 -73.68 18.02 8.23
N LEU A 306 -74.03 17.09 7.34
CA LEU A 306 -75.31 17.12 6.60
C LEU A 306 -76.52 17.08 7.54
N ASN A 307 -76.47 16.22 8.57
CA ASN A 307 -77.51 16.12 9.57
C ASN A 307 -77.62 17.40 10.42
N ARG A 308 -76.49 18.04 10.77
CA ARG A 308 -76.47 19.35 11.45
C ARG A 308 -77.12 20.45 10.59
N ASP A 309 -76.82 20.49 9.30
CA ASP A 309 -77.40 21.46 8.37
C ASP A 309 -78.90 21.23 8.19
N ARG A 310 -79.33 19.97 8.02
CA ARG A 310 -80.74 19.59 7.93
C ARG A 310 -81.49 20.00 9.19
N LEU A 311 -80.94 19.72 10.37
CA LEU A 311 -81.53 20.12 11.65
C LEU A 311 -81.66 21.64 11.75
N THR A 312 -80.65 22.38 11.30
CA THR A 312 -80.67 23.85 11.30
C THR A 312 -81.78 24.39 10.39
N LYS A 313 -81.91 23.87 9.16
CA LYS A 313 -83.00 24.21 8.24
C LYS A 313 -84.37 23.89 8.84
N MET A 314 -84.54 22.71 9.45
CA MET A 314 -85.79 22.34 10.12
C MET A 314 -86.12 23.24 11.33
N LYS A 315 -85.11 23.66 12.10
CA LYS A 315 -85.31 24.62 13.19
C LYS A 315 -85.76 25.99 12.64
N GLN A 316 -85.17 26.46 11.54
CA GLN A 316 -85.56 27.70 10.89
C GLN A 316 -86.99 27.64 10.35
N THR A 317 -87.38 26.58 9.64
CA THR A 317 -88.75 26.42 9.14
C THR A 317 -89.77 26.35 10.26
N ARG A 318 -89.46 25.61 11.35
CA ARG A 318 -90.28 25.59 12.56
C ARG A 318 -90.46 26.99 13.16
N GLU A 319 -89.40 27.79 13.20
CA GLU A 319 -89.45 29.15 13.74
C GLU A 319 -90.26 30.09 12.85
N LEU A 320 -90.12 29.98 11.52
CA LEU A 320 -90.95 30.71 10.55
C LEU A 320 -92.43 30.37 10.70
N LEU A 321 -92.78 29.08 10.79
CA LEU A 321 -94.15 28.62 11.01
C LEU A 321 -94.69 29.10 12.36
N ARG A 322 -93.87 29.13 13.41
CA ARG A 322 -94.27 29.71 14.71
C ARG A 322 -94.54 31.21 14.61
N ALA A 323 -93.66 31.95 13.96
CA ALA A 323 -93.84 33.38 13.75
C ALA A 323 -95.09 33.69 12.90
N GLU A 324 -95.32 32.91 11.85
CA GLU A 324 -96.52 33.02 11.01
C GLU A 324 -97.79 32.65 11.79
N ASN A 325 -97.79 31.55 12.54
CA ASN A 325 -98.92 31.16 13.38
C ASN A 325 -99.23 32.25 14.43
N ALA A 326 -98.20 32.83 15.04
CA ALA A 326 -98.35 33.95 15.96
C ALA A 326 -98.92 35.20 15.26
N ARG A 327 -98.47 35.51 14.04
CA ARG A 327 -99.01 36.61 13.22
C ARG A 327 -100.48 36.37 12.87
N LEU A 328 -100.84 35.18 12.40
CA LEU A 328 -102.21 34.80 12.06
C LEU A 328 -103.14 34.85 13.28
N ARG A 329 -102.66 34.41 14.45
CA ARG A 329 -103.40 34.57 15.72
C ARG A 329 -103.61 36.03 16.12
N ARG A 330 -102.70 36.95 15.74
CA ARG A 330 -102.87 38.39 15.96
C ARG A 330 -103.85 39.02 14.95
N SER A 331 -103.76 38.66 13.67
CA SER A 331 -104.65 39.21 12.63
C SER A 331 -106.07 38.66 12.72
N CYS A 332 -106.22 37.40 13.13
CA CYS A 332 -107.50 36.74 13.28
C CYS A 332 -107.78 36.55 14.79
N GLY A 333 -108.49 37.49 15.41
CA GLY A 333 -108.67 37.55 16.87
C GLY A 333 -109.37 36.34 17.52
N LEU A 334 -110.11 35.55 16.73
CA LEU A 334 -110.76 34.30 17.16
C LEU A 334 -109.95 33.03 16.83
N LEU A 335 -108.87 33.14 16.03
CA LEU A 335 -108.06 31.99 15.62
C LEU A 335 -107.30 31.41 16.82
N GLY A 336 -107.56 30.14 17.15
CA GLY A 336 -106.98 29.46 18.30
C GLY A 336 -107.71 29.70 19.63
N LYS A 337 -108.83 30.44 19.63
CA LYS A 337 -109.72 30.61 20.78
C LYS A 337 -111.05 29.89 20.50
N ASN A 338 -111.00 28.56 20.46
CA ASN A 338 -112.14 27.72 20.05
C ASN A 338 -113.41 27.99 20.86
N ALA A 339 -113.31 28.22 22.18
CA ALA A 339 -114.46 28.54 23.02
C ALA A 339 -115.16 29.86 22.63
N LEU A 340 -114.39 30.86 22.20
CA LEU A 340 -114.93 32.14 21.76
C LEU A 340 -115.52 32.07 20.35
N LEU A 341 -114.94 31.21 19.49
CA LEU A 341 -115.47 30.92 18.15
C LEU A 341 -116.84 30.21 18.24
N LEU A 342 -116.94 29.19 19.10
CA LEU A 342 -118.20 28.49 19.37
C LEU A 342 -119.25 29.43 19.96
N ASN A 343 -118.88 30.27 20.93
CA ASN A 343 -119.82 31.25 21.48
C ASN A 343 -120.28 32.28 20.42
N TYR A 344 -119.39 32.70 19.52
CA TYR A 344 -119.77 33.58 18.41
C TYR A 344 -120.74 32.89 17.46
N GLU A 345 -120.53 31.60 17.15
CA GLU A 345 -121.45 30.78 16.36
C GLU A 345 -122.82 30.67 17.05
N ASP A 346 -122.86 30.29 18.33
CA ASP A 346 -124.10 30.23 19.13
C ASP A 346 -124.83 31.59 19.20
N SER A 347 -124.07 32.68 19.37
CA SER A 347 -124.61 34.04 19.42
C SER A 347 -125.14 34.48 18.05
N TYR A 348 -124.43 34.14 16.97
CA TYR A 348 -124.88 34.40 15.60
C TYR A 348 -126.17 33.64 15.29
N ASP A 349 -126.25 32.36 15.65
CA ASP A 349 -127.46 31.55 15.52
C ASP A 349 -128.62 32.11 16.35
N SER A 350 -128.35 32.55 17.58
CA SER A 350 -129.34 33.22 18.43
C SER A 350 -129.87 34.53 17.81
N VAL A 351 -128.99 35.34 17.20
CA VAL A 351 -129.38 36.57 16.48
C VAL A 351 -130.21 36.23 15.24
N LEU A 352 -129.85 35.18 14.51
CA LEU A 352 -130.57 34.72 13.34
C LEU A 352 -131.99 34.26 13.70
N HIS A 353 -132.11 33.49 14.78
CA HIS A 353 -133.40 33.08 15.34
C HIS A 353 -134.22 34.29 15.81
N LYS A 354 -133.61 35.25 16.53
CA LYS A 354 -134.31 36.49 16.95
C LYS A 354 -134.77 37.32 15.75
N ARG A 355 -133.98 37.39 14.68
CA ARG A 355 -134.34 38.08 13.44
C ARG A 355 -135.53 37.41 12.76
N GLN A 356 -135.57 36.08 12.72
CA GLN A 356 -136.72 35.32 12.23
C GLN A 356 -137.98 35.60 13.08
N SER A 357 -137.90 35.49 14.41
CA SER A 357 -139.02 35.83 15.30
C SER A 357 -139.46 37.30 15.20
N LEU A 358 -138.54 38.23 14.92
CA LEU A 358 -138.86 39.64 14.69
C LEU A 358 -139.63 39.83 13.37
N GLU A 359 -139.31 39.05 12.35
CA GLU A 359 -140.04 39.05 11.09
C GLU A 359 -141.43 38.41 11.24
N GLU A 360 -141.55 37.34 12.02
CA GLU A 360 -142.84 36.73 12.39
C GLU A 360 -143.72 37.68 13.21
N THR A 361 -143.15 38.40 14.18
CA THR A 361 -143.89 39.40 14.97
C THR A 361 -144.28 40.61 14.15
N LYS A 362 -143.47 41.05 13.18
CA LYS A 362 -143.87 42.05 12.17
C LYS A 362 -145.04 41.56 11.33
N GLN A 363 -145.01 40.31 10.87
CA GLN A 363 -146.14 39.71 10.15
C GLN A 363 -147.40 39.62 11.04
N LEU A 364 -147.23 39.34 12.33
CA LEU A 364 -148.32 39.30 13.29
C LEU A 364 -148.89 40.70 13.57
N THR A 365 -148.05 41.72 13.73
CA THR A 365 -148.49 43.12 13.89
C THR A 365 -149.15 43.65 12.63
N ALA A 366 -148.64 43.31 11.44
CA ALA A 366 -149.31 43.61 10.18
C ALA A 366 -150.70 42.95 10.11
N ASN A 367 -150.83 41.69 10.54
CA ASN A 367 -152.12 41.00 10.63
C ASN A 367 -153.08 41.62 11.66
N TYR A 368 -152.59 42.03 12.83
CA TYR A 368 -153.41 42.71 13.83
C TYR A 368 -153.80 44.13 13.43
N GLN A 369 -152.93 44.87 12.71
CA GLN A 369 -153.25 46.15 12.06
C GLN A 369 -154.36 45.97 11.02
N LEU A 370 -154.29 44.90 10.21
CA LEU A 370 -155.35 44.56 9.27
C LEU A 370 -156.67 44.22 9.98
N LYS A 371 -156.60 43.47 11.10
CA LYS A 371 -157.78 43.16 11.94
C LYS A 371 -158.36 44.40 12.63
N THR A 372 -157.54 45.36 13.07
CA THR A 372 -158.01 46.63 13.67
C THR A 372 -158.60 47.57 12.61
N GLN A 373 -158.07 47.60 11.38
CA GLN A 373 -158.73 48.26 10.26
C GLN A 373 -160.10 47.64 9.96
N ASN A 374 -160.21 46.31 9.96
CA ASN A 374 -161.48 45.59 9.75
C ASN A 374 -162.50 45.81 10.89
N LEU A 375 -162.04 45.92 12.15
CA LEU A 375 -162.88 46.26 13.30
C LEU A 375 -163.30 47.74 13.28
N ALA A 376 -162.42 48.66 12.89
CA ALA A 376 -162.76 50.07 12.66
C ALA A 376 -163.79 50.23 11.53
N GLN A 377 -163.73 49.41 10.47
CA GLN A 377 -164.74 49.33 9.42
C GLN A 377 -166.08 48.76 9.94
N LYS A 378 -166.07 47.75 10.82
CA LYS A 378 -167.28 47.21 11.45
C LYS A 378 -167.95 48.20 12.42
N ILE A 379 -167.17 48.99 13.18
CA ILE A 379 -167.70 50.05 14.04
C ILE A 379 -168.29 51.20 13.20
N ARG A 380 -167.66 51.54 12.06
CA ARG A 380 -168.19 52.51 11.09
C ARG A 380 -169.50 52.05 10.42
N ASN A 381 -169.69 50.73 10.22
CA ASN A 381 -170.94 50.17 9.69
C ASN A 381 -172.07 50.08 10.72
N VAL A 382 -171.78 50.01 12.02
CA VAL A 382 -172.80 50.05 13.10
C VAL A 382 -173.32 51.47 13.36
N GLN A 383 -172.53 52.50 13.05
CA GLN A 383 -172.98 53.91 13.14
C GLN A 383 -173.88 54.35 11.96
N ASN A 384 -173.89 53.63 10.84
CA ASN A 384 -174.73 53.97 9.67
C ASN A 384 -176.08 53.23 9.60
N ASN A 385 -176.41 52.35 10.55
CA ASN A 385 -177.73 51.71 10.66
C ASN A 385 -178.59 52.25 11.83
N LYS A 386 -178.22 53.40 12.41
CA LYS A 386 -179.04 54.19 13.37
C LYS A 386 -179.79 55.35 12.71
N THR A 387 -180.06 55.25 11.41
CA THR A 387 -181.07 56.03 10.69
C THR A 387 -182.16 55.08 10.22
N GLY A 388 -183.11 54.82 11.11
CA GLY A 388 -184.23 53.89 10.89
C GLY A 388 -184.94 53.58 12.20
N PHE A 389 -185.64 54.59 12.72
CA PHE A 389 -186.48 54.64 13.94
C PHE A 389 -185.79 54.79 15.30
#